data_AF-A0A9R1UJC2-F1
#
_entry.id   AF-A0A9R1UJC2-F1
#
_cell.length_a   1.000
_cell.length_b   1.000
_cell.length_c   1.000
_cell.angle_alpha   90.00
_cell.angle_beta   90.00
_cell.angle_gamma   90.00
#
_symmetry.space_group_name_H-M   'P 1'
#
loop_
_entity.id
_entity.type
_entity.pdbx_description
1 polymer ?
#
loop_
_entity_poly.entity_id
_entity_poly.type
_entity_poly.pdbx_seq_one_letter_code
_entity_poly.pdbx_strand_id
1 'polypeptide(L)'
;MVNRAVTNSFTTLMRLGFFDGNPSKQMYGKLGKKDICTKANQDLARETARQGIVLLKNNLGSLPLLPSDIKSLAVIGPNANATVAMIGNYAGIPCKYTTPLQGLSDSVETIYEEGCDHVMCNSTEGFEKAKNIAAKADAVVLVMGTDLSIEHEALDRTEIDLPGQQNLLVSEVAYAARGPVILVVMSGGGIDVSFAKCNPKVTSIMWVGLPGQEGGGALADVIFGRYNPGTLPTPTNSIYKLNNIRC
;
A
#
# COMPACT_ATOMS: atom_id res chain seq x y z
N MET A 1 7.62 38.34 -25.04
CA MET A 1 7.12 37.24 -24.19
C MET A 1 8.22 36.63 -23.31
N VAL A 2 9.43 36.39 -23.84
CA VAL A 2 10.57 35.83 -23.09
C VAL A 2 10.95 36.67 -21.85
N ASN A 3 11.15 37.98 -21.99
CA ASN A 3 11.54 38.84 -20.85
C ASN A 3 10.55 38.80 -19.68
N ARG A 4 9.24 38.68 -19.97
CA ARG A 4 8.20 38.58 -18.94
C ARG A 4 8.29 37.25 -18.19
N ALA A 5 8.51 36.15 -18.90
CA ALA A 5 8.68 34.83 -18.27
C ALA A 5 9.92 34.82 -17.36
N VAL A 6 11.04 35.36 -17.84
CA VAL A 6 12.28 35.47 -17.03
C VAL A 6 12.06 36.36 -15.81
N THR A 7 11.40 37.51 -15.98
CA THR A 7 11.08 38.42 -14.87
C THR A 7 10.27 37.71 -13.78
N ASN A 8 9.28 36.91 -14.15
CA ASN A 8 8.48 36.15 -13.19
C ASN A 8 9.33 35.14 -12.40
N SER A 9 10.19 34.38 -13.08
CA SER A 9 11.07 33.40 -12.41
C SER A 9 12.03 34.08 -11.43
N PHE A 10 12.68 35.18 -11.85
CA PHE A 10 13.61 35.91 -11.00
C PHE A 10 12.91 36.61 -9.84
N THR A 11 11.67 37.08 -10.03
CA THR A 11 10.86 37.64 -8.94
C THR A 11 10.60 36.60 -7.85
N THR A 12 10.34 35.34 -8.22
CA THR A 12 10.20 34.25 -7.24
C THR A 12 11.51 33.96 -6.51
N LEU A 13 12.65 33.93 -7.22
CA LEU A 13 13.97 33.75 -6.59
C LEU A 13 14.30 34.87 -5.61
N MET A 14 14.00 36.12 -5.96
CA MET A 14 14.15 37.27 -5.07
C MET A 14 13.26 37.13 -3.82
N ARG A 15 12.00 36.72 -3.96
CA ARG A 15 11.09 36.50 -2.82
C ARG A 15 11.57 35.39 -1.88
N LEU A 16 12.28 34.39 -2.39
CA LEU A 16 12.88 33.32 -1.60
C LEU A 16 14.24 33.70 -0.99
N GLY A 17 14.70 34.94 -1.19
CA GLY A 17 15.95 35.45 -0.66
C GLY A 17 17.20 34.87 -1.34
N PHE A 18 17.06 34.36 -2.57
CA PHE A 18 18.17 33.72 -3.30
C PHE A 18 19.35 34.67 -3.55
N PHE A 19 19.09 35.98 -3.61
CA PHE A 19 20.10 37.01 -3.86
C PHE A 19 20.48 37.81 -2.60
N ASP A 20 20.01 37.42 -1.41
CA ASP A 20 20.17 38.21 -0.17
C ASP A 20 21.51 37.92 0.55
N GLY A 21 22.57 37.59 -0.20
CA GLY A 21 23.90 37.32 0.33
C GLY A 21 24.08 35.88 0.85
N ASN A 22 24.71 35.71 2.02
CA ASN A 22 25.08 34.37 2.52
C ASN A 22 23.82 33.53 2.86
N PRO A 23 23.56 32.41 2.15
CA PRO A 23 22.35 31.61 2.36
C PRO A 23 22.21 31.08 3.79
N SER A 24 23.31 30.77 4.49
CA SER A 24 23.27 30.25 5.86
C SER A 24 22.75 31.27 6.89
N LYS A 25 22.70 32.55 6.53
CA LYS A 25 22.13 33.62 7.38
C LYS A 25 20.65 33.89 7.09
N GLN A 26 20.09 33.26 6.05
CA GLN A 26 18.70 33.44 5.63
C GLN A 26 17.73 32.52 6.37
N MET A 27 16.42 32.77 6.20
CA MET A 27 15.33 32.06 6.88
C MET A 27 15.47 30.52 6.87
N TYR A 28 15.84 29.95 5.72
CA TYR A 28 16.01 28.50 5.54
C TYR A 28 17.46 28.03 5.65
N GLY A 29 18.40 28.93 5.89
CA GLY A 29 19.85 28.68 5.83
C GLY A 29 20.39 27.71 6.88
N LYS A 30 19.60 27.44 7.92
CA LYS A 30 19.96 26.52 9.02
C LYS A 30 19.45 25.10 8.81
N LEU A 31 18.58 24.88 7.82
CA LEU A 31 18.10 23.54 7.48
C LEU A 31 19.23 22.74 6.84
N GLY A 32 19.37 21.47 7.23
CA GLY A 32 20.38 20.58 6.70
C GLY A 32 20.07 19.12 6.96
N LYS A 33 21.11 18.27 6.87
CA LYS A 33 20.97 16.81 6.96
C LYS A 33 20.28 16.34 8.25
N LYS A 34 20.50 17.04 9.37
CA LYS A 34 19.87 16.72 10.67
C LYS A 34 18.35 16.89 10.69
N ASP A 35 17.82 17.72 9.79
CA ASP A 35 16.39 18.05 9.69
C ASP A 35 15.68 17.14 8.66
N ILE A 36 16.45 16.32 7.94
CA ILE A 36 15.96 15.30 7.01
C ILE A 36 15.82 13.97 7.76
N CYS A 37 14.77 13.21 7.44
CA CYS A 37 14.52 11.88 8.01
C CYS A 37 14.47 11.79 9.54
N THR A 38 14.09 12.89 10.20
CA THR A 38 13.82 12.89 11.63
C THR A 38 12.72 11.89 11.97
N LYS A 39 12.70 11.42 13.23
CA LYS A 39 11.64 10.53 13.71
C LYS A 39 10.25 11.13 13.50
N ALA A 40 10.10 12.45 13.71
CA ALA A 40 8.86 13.17 13.46
C ALA A 40 8.40 13.08 11.98
N ASN A 41 9.30 13.19 11.01
CA ASN A 41 8.95 13.06 9.58
C ASN A 41 8.54 11.61 9.24
N GLN A 42 9.21 10.61 9.83
CA GLN A 42 8.87 9.20 9.63
C GLN A 42 7.51 8.86 10.26
N ASP A 43 7.25 9.37 11.46
CA ASP A 43 5.97 9.18 12.16
C ASP A 43 4.83 9.88 11.42
N LEU A 44 5.07 11.07 10.85
CA LEU A 44 4.12 11.76 9.98
C LEU A 44 3.82 10.95 8.71
N ALA A 45 4.83 10.32 8.11
CA ALA A 45 4.64 9.45 6.95
C ALA A 45 3.76 8.23 7.30
N ARG A 46 4.02 7.58 8.44
CA ARG A 46 3.19 6.47 8.94
C ARG A 46 1.76 6.92 9.25
N GLU A 47 1.58 8.07 9.87
CA GLU A 47 0.27 8.63 10.18
C GLU A 47 -0.52 8.98 8.91
N THR A 48 0.14 9.56 7.92
CA THR A 48 -0.47 9.84 6.61
C THR A 48 -0.90 8.55 5.93
N ALA A 49 -0.06 7.51 5.95
CA ALA A 49 -0.40 6.19 5.42
C ALA A 49 -1.59 5.57 6.17
N ARG A 50 -1.63 5.63 7.51
CA ARG A 50 -2.77 5.15 8.32
C ARG A 50 -4.08 5.80 7.92
N GLN A 51 -4.08 7.13 7.78
CA GLN A 51 -5.26 7.91 7.38
C GLN A 51 -5.69 7.62 5.93
N GLY A 52 -4.74 7.25 5.06
CA GLY A 52 -4.99 6.92 3.66
C GLY A 52 -5.49 5.50 3.41
N ILE A 53 -5.35 4.58 4.37
CA ILE A 53 -5.86 3.20 4.23
C ILE A 53 -7.39 3.21 4.27
N VAL A 54 -8.01 2.52 3.30
CA VAL A 54 -9.46 2.43 3.18
C VAL A 54 -9.92 0.98 3.29
N LEU A 55 -10.79 0.72 4.25
CA LEU A 55 -11.40 -0.59 4.45
C LEU A 55 -12.66 -0.72 3.58
N LEU A 56 -12.59 -1.58 2.57
CA LEU A 56 -13.66 -1.75 1.57
C LEU A 56 -14.67 -2.83 1.97
N LYS A 57 -14.19 -3.96 2.51
CA LYS A 57 -14.99 -5.07 3.03
C LYS A 57 -14.42 -5.49 4.38
N ASN A 58 -15.29 -5.77 5.34
CA ASN A 58 -14.90 -6.40 6.60
C ASN A 58 -16.07 -7.22 7.16
N ASN A 59 -15.95 -8.54 7.13
CA ASN A 59 -16.89 -9.44 7.78
C ASN A 59 -16.75 -9.35 9.30
N LEU A 60 -17.85 -9.54 10.02
CA LEU A 60 -17.87 -9.51 11.48
C LEU A 60 -16.88 -10.55 12.04
N GLY A 61 -15.97 -10.12 12.91
CA GLY A 61 -14.96 -10.99 13.53
C GLY A 61 -13.71 -11.27 12.68
N SER A 62 -13.55 -10.63 11.52
CA SER A 62 -12.34 -10.77 10.68
C SER A 62 -11.21 -9.85 11.12
N LEU A 63 -11.38 -8.53 10.94
CA LEU A 63 -10.45 -7.52 11.43
C LEU A 63 -11.05 -6.73 12.60
N PRO A 64 -10.24 -6.30 13.58
CA PRO A 64 -8.78 -6.50 13.65
C PRO A 64 -8.37 -7.92 14.07
N LEU A 65 -7.22 -8.39 13.60
CA LEU A 65 -6.58 -9.60 14.12
C LEU A 65 -5.99 -9.31 15.50
N LEU A 66 -6.15 -10.25 16.43
CA LEU A 66 -5.53 -10.18 17.74
C LEU A 66 -4.28 -11.07 17.72
N PRO A 67 -3.07 -10.52 17.95
CA PRO A 67 -1.84 -11.32 18.00
C PRO A 67 -1.85 -12.44 19.06
N SER A 68 -2.72 -12.35 20.07
CA SER A 68 -2.94 -13.41 21.06
C SER A 68 -3.68 -14.63 20.51
N ASP A 69 -4.47 -14.44 19.45
CA ASP A 69 -5.45 -15.41 18.96
C ASP A 69 -4.93 -16.16 17.73
N ILE A 70 -3.87 -15.65 17.09
CA ILE A 70 -3.20 -16.26 15.96
C ILE A 70 -1.73 -16.51 16.29
N LYS A 71 -1.25 -17.72 15.97
CA LYS A 71 0.16 -18.11 16.16
C LYS A 71 0.96 -17.94 14.89
N SER A 72 0.33 -18.06 13.74
CA SER A 72 1.00 -17.96 12.44
C SER A 72 0.20 -17.16 11.42
N LEU A 73 0.91 -16.33 10.67
CA LEU A 73 0.38 -15.49 9.59
C LEU A 73 1.03 -15.90 8.26
N ALA A 74 0.22 -16.17 7.24
CA ALA A 74 0.72 -16.28 5.87
C ALA A 74 0.62 -14.91 5.20
N VAL A 75 1.74 -14.38 4.74
CA VAL A 75 1.77 -13.16 3.92
C VAL A 75 2.14 -13.56 2.50
N ILE A 76 1.25 -13.27 1.54
CA ILE A 76 1.37 -13.75 0.16
C ILE A 76 1.22 -12.60 -0.82
N GLY A 77 1.98 -12.62 -1.91
CA GLY A 77 1.74 -11.76 -3.07
C GLY A 77 2.95 -10.93 -3.49
N PRO A 78 2.94 -10.44 -4.75
CA PRO A 78 4.08 -9.74 -5.34
C PRO A 78 4.39 -8.40 -4.64
N ASN A 79 3.39 -7.79 -3.98
CA ASN A 79 3.57 -6.52 -3.25
C ASN A 79 3.81 -6.70 -1.74
N ALA A 80 3.92 -7.94 -1.25
CA ALA A 80 4.11 -8.20 0.18
C ALA A 80 5.49 -7.73 0.69
N ASN A 81 6.55 -7.87 -0.11
CA ASN A 81 7.88 -7.34 0.22
C ASN A 81 8.22 -6.08 -0.59
N ALA A 82 7.20 -5.30 -0.97
CA ALA A 82 7.37 -4.11 -1.79
C ALA A 82 8.20 -3.02 -1.10
N THR A 83 9.07 -2.39 -1.89
CA THR A 83 9.78 -1.15 -1.52
C THR A 83 9.41 -0.03 -2.50
N VAL A 84 9.85 -0.16 -3.76
CA VAL A 84 9.65 0.83 -4.81
C VAL A 84 8.17 1.01 -5.17
N ALA A 85 7.40 -0.08 -5.22
CA ALA A 85 5.96 0.02 -5.50
C ALA A 85 5.22 0.91 -4.49
N MET A 86 5.67 0.97 -3.22
CA MET A 86 5.00 1.78 -2.20
C MET A 86 5.17 3.30 -2.40
N ILE A 87 6.22 3.76 -3.09
CA ILE A 87 6.50 5.19 -3.22
C ILE A 87 6.00 5.80 -4.53
N GLY A 88 5.52 4.97 -5.47
CA GLY A 88 5.03 5.44 -6.76
C GLY A 88 6.09 6.16 -7.59
N ASN A 89 5.66 7.17 -8.34
CA ASN A 89 6.52 8.01 -9.17
C ASN A 89 6.86 9.34 -8.46
N TYR A 90 7.74 10.14 -9.07
CA TYR A 90 8.17 11.44 -8.53
C TYR A 90 8.70 11.41 -7.09
N ALA A 91 9.22 10.27 -6.66
CA ALA A 91 9.74 10.05 -5.31
C ALA A 91 11.28 10.07 -5.27
N GLY A 92 11.82 10.67 -4.20
CA GLY A 92 13.23 10.50 -3.85
C GLY A 92 13.48 9.18 -3.12
N ILE A 93 14.73 8.90 -2.77
CA ILE A 93 15.11 7.72 -1.97
C ILE A 93 14.76 8.00 -0.50
N PRO A 94 13.82 7.26 0.11
CA PRO A 94 13.53 7.38 1.53
C PRO A 94 14.69 6.86 2.38
N CYS A 95 14.77 7.31 3.63
CA CYS A 95 15.84 6.86 4.54
C CYS A 95 15.69 5.42 5.02
N LYS A 96 14.46 4.88 4.99
CA LYS A 96 14.15 3.50 5.34
C LYS A 96 12.84 3.12 4.65
N TYR A 97 12.66 1.85 4.34
CA TYR A 97 11.35 1.26 4.04
C TYR A 97 10.94 0.32 5.16
N THR A 98 9.67 0.35 5.50
CA THR A 98 9.00 -0.70 6.27
C THR A 98 8.01 -1.38 5.32
N THR A 99 8.40 -2.53 4.77
CA THR A 99 7.59 -3.29 3.81
C THR A 99 6.36 -3.92 4.50
N PRO A 100 5.29 -4.27 3.77
CA PRO A 100 4.13 -4.98 4.35
C PRO A 100 4.55 -6.22 5.13
N LEU A 101 5.45 -7.03 4.56
CA LEU A 101 6.03 -8.21 5.21
C LEU A 101 6.73 -7.84 6.52
N GLN A 102 7.60 -6.83 6.52
CA GLN A 102 8.31 -6.39 7.72
C GLN A 102 7.33 -5.94 8.82
N GLY A 103 6.36 -5.07 8.48
CA GLY A 103 5.40 -4.54 9.45
C GLY A 103 4.50 -5.62 10.06
N LEU A 104 4.10 -6.62 9.27
CA LEU A 104 3.28 -7.74 9.74
C LEU A 104 4.10 -8.73 10.60
N SER A 105 5.33 -9.03 10.17
CA SER A 105 6.24 -9.95 10.89
C SER A 105 6.64 -9.44 12.27
N ASP A 106 6.64 -8.11 12.49
CA ASP A 106 6.91 -7.51 13.79
C ASP A 106 5.82 -7.84 14.84
N SER A 107 4.65 -8.34 14.42
CA SER A 107 3.50 -8.57 15.31
C SER A 107 3.19 -10.06 15.55
N VAL A 108 3.38 -10.92 14.55
CA VAL A 108 3.08 -12.37 14.61
C VAL A 108 4.09 -13.14 13.75
N GLU A 109 4.44 -14.36 14.13
CA GLU A 109 5.29 -15.25 13.33
C GLU A 109 4.70 -15.40 11.92
N THR A 110 5.49 -15.00 10.92
CA THR A 110 5.01 -14.83 9.55
C THR A 110 5.79 -15.71 8.60
N ILE A 111 5.06 -16.43 7.74
CA ILE A 111 5.62 -17.19 6.62
C ILE A 111 5.25 -16.44 5.34
N TYR A 112 6.25 -16.20 4.51
CA TYR A 112 6.12 -15.43 3.27
C TYR A 112 6.27 -16.32 2.04
N GLU A 113 5.37 -16.16 1.08
CA GLU A 113 5.52 -16.68 -0.28
C GLU A 113 5.04 -15.64 -1.29
N GLU A 114 5.79 -15.41 -2.35
CA GLU A 114 5.41 -14.38 -3.33
C GLU A 114 4.18 -14.79 -4.16
N GLY A 115 4.06 -16.09 -4.46
CA GLY A 115 2.97 -16.66 -5.27
C GLY A 115 3.10 -16.36 -6.77
N CYS A 116 3.30 -15.09 -7.13
CA CYS A 116 3.63 -14.62 -8.47
C CYS A 116 4.99 -13.92 -8.44
N ASP A 117 5.90 -14.18 -9.37
CA ASP A 117 7.25 -13.60 -9.37
C ASP A 117 7.32 -12.05 -9.49
N HIS A 118 6.23 -11.41 -9.91
CA HIS A 118 6.08 -9.97 -10.01
C HIS A 118 4.61 -9.58 -10.21
N VAL A 119 4.26 -8.29 -10.17
CA VAL A 119 2.86 -7.83 -10.31
C VAL A 119 2.21 -8.25 -11.63
N MET A 120 2.94 -8.36 -12.75
CA MET A 120 2.35 -8.86 -14.01
C MET A 120 1.87 -10.32 -13.92
N CYS A 121 2.30 -11.11 -12.92
CA CYS A 121 1.87 -12.48 -12.63
C CYS A 121 1.57 -13.35 -13.87
N ASN A 122 2.60 -13.63 -14.68
CA ASN A 122 2.46 -14.36 -15.95
C ASN A 122 2.54 -15.89 -15.82
N SER A 123 2.76 -16.41 -14.61
CA SER A 123 2.95 -17.84 -14.32
C SER A 123 2.23 -18.25 -13.04
N THR A 124 1.88 -19.54 -12.93
CA THR A 124 1.22 -20.14 -11.76
C THR A 124 2.17 -21.02 -10.93
N GLU A 125 3.46 -21.07 -11.26
CA GLU A 125 4.44 -21.95 -10.61
C GLU A 125 4.52 -21.77 -9.08
N GLY A 126 4.34 -20.53 -8.58
CA GLY A 126 4.34 -20.23 -7.15
C GLY A 126 3.03 -20.53 -6.41
N PHE A 127 1.96 -20.89 -7.10
CA PHE A 127 0.62 -20.98 -6.50
C PHE A 127 0.51 -22.13 -5.50
N GLU A 128 1.12 -23.27 -5.79
CA GLU A 128 1.11 -24.42 -4.87
C GLU A 128 1.81 -24.10 -3.54
N LYS A 129 2.93 -23.36 -3.57
CA LYS A 129 3.62 -22.93 -2.35
C LYS A 129 2.75 -21.96 -1.55
N ALA A 130 2.14 -20.98 -2.21
CA ALA A 130 1.23 -20.03 -1.59
C ALA A 130 0.02 -20.72 -0.92
N LYS A 131 -0.63 -21.66 -1.62
CA LYS A 131 -1.72 -22.48 -1.06
C LYS A 131 -1.28 -23.29 0.16
N ASN A 132 -0.10 -23.90 0.10
CA ASN A 132 0.42 -24.73 1.18
C ASN A 132 0.66 -23.95 2.48
N ILE A 133 1.17 -22.71 2.39
CA ILE A 133 1.36 -21.88 3.59
C ILE A 133 0.02 -21.34 4.10
N ALA A 134 -0.91 -21.00 3.21
CA ALA A 134 -2.25 -20.53 3.56
C ALA A 134 -3.08 -21.60 4.29
N ALA A 135 -2.91 -22.86 3.94
CA ALA A 135 -3.58 -23.99 4.62
C ALA A 135 -3.05 -24.23 6.05
N LYS A 136 -1.82 -23.78 6.35
CA LYS A 136 -1.16 -24.00 7.65
C LYS A 136 -1.28 -22.81 8.60
N ALA A 137 -1.46 -21.61 8.07
CA ALA A 137 -1.54 -20.37 8.84
C ALA A 137 -2.92 -20.17 9.51
N ASP A 138 -2.94 -19.44 10.62
CA ASP A 138 -4.18 -19.06 11.31
C ASP A 138 -4.91 -17.91 10.62
N ALA A 139 -4.19 -17.05 9.90
CA ALA A 139 -4.74 -16.01 9.05
C ALA A 139 -3.87 -15.80 7.82
N VAL A 140 -4.46 -15.26 6.75
CA VAL A 140 -3.77 -15.00 5.48
C VAL A 140 -3.93 -13.53 5.07
N VAL A 141 -2.82 -12.87 4.74
CA VAL A 141 -2.81 -11.52 4.17
C VAL A 141 -2.24 -11.60 2.76
N LEU A 142 -3.08 -11.31 1.76
CA LEU A 142 -2.72 -11.24 0.36
C LEU A 142 -2.43 -9.79 -0.02
N VAL A 143 -1.20 -9.46 -0.43
CA VAL A 143 -0.80 -8.12 -0.87
C VAL A 143 -0.61 -8.11 -2.39
N MET A 144 -1.67 -7.68 -3.06
CA MET A 144 -1.83 -7.67 -4.51
C MET A 144 -1.84 -6.22 -5.03
N GLY A 145 -1.75 -6.06 -6.34
CA GLY A 145 -1.96 -4.75 -6.98
C GLY A 145 -1.02 -4.48 -8.14
N THR A 146 -0.60 -3.23 -8.23
CA THR A 146 0.17 -2.69 -9.37
C THR A 146 1.50 -2.13 -8.90
N ASP A 147 2.34 -1.78 -9.87
CA ASP A 147 3.52 -0.95 -9.71
C ASP A 147 3.69 -0.05 -10.96
N LEU A 148 4.84 0.61 -11.09
CA LEU A 148 5.13 1.49 -12.24
C LEU A 148 5.26 0.76 -13.58
N SER A 149 5.37 -0.57 -13.61
CA SER A 149 5.31 -1.35 -14.86
C SER A 149 3.89 -1.40 -15.44
N ILE A 150 2.87 -1.13 -14.61
CA ILE A 150 1.46 -1.20 -14.98
C ILE A 150 0.87 0.19 -15.22
N GLU A 151 1.15 1.14 -14.33
CA GLU A 151 0.61 2.50 -14.40
C GLU A 151 1.69 3.55 -14.09
N HIS A 152 2.02 4.39 -15.07
CA HIS A 152 2.94 5.51 -14.89
C HIS A 152 2.68 6.63 -15.91
N GLU A 153 3.42 7.73 -15.82
CA GLU A 153 3.31 8.83 -16.77
C GLU A 153 3.62 8.35 -18.20
N ALA A 154 2.72 8.65 -19.14
CA ALA A 154 2.75 8.14 -20.51
C ALA A 154 2.48 6.63 -20.67
N LEU A 155 2.02 5.94 -19.61
CA LEU A 155 1.49 4.59 -19.67
C LEU A 155 0.15 4.50 -18.93
N ASP A 156 -0.93 4.64 -19.69
CA ASP A 156 -2.27 4.32 -19.21
C ASP A 156 -2.49 2.81 -19.19
N ARG A 157 -3.23 2.32 -18.20
CA ARG A 157 -3.70 0.93 -18.17
C ARG A 157 -4.75 0.71 -19.25
N THR A 158 -4.75 -0.50 -19.82
CA THR A 158 -5.80 -0.94 -20.76
C THR A 158 -6.97 -1.62 -20.06
N GLU A 159 -6.76 -2.11 -18.83
CA GLU A 159 -7.74 -2.84 -18.03
C GLU A 159 -7.68 -2.38 -16.57
N ILE A 160 -8.78 -2.58 -15.84
CA ILE A 160 -8.91 -2.18 -14.43
C ILE A 160 -8.83 -3.36 -13.46
N ASP A 161 -8.65 -4.58 -13.96
CA ASP A 161 -8.44 -5.77 -13.13
C ASP A 161 -7.04 -5.79 -12.50
N LEU A 162 -6.82 -6.70 -11.54
CA LEU A 162 -5.45 -6.99 -11.10
C LEU A 162 -4.65 -7.58 -12.28
N PRO A 163 -3.38 -7.17 -12.47
CA PRO A 163 -2.59 -7.66 -13.58
C PRO A 163 -2.35 -9.18 -13.55
N GLY A 164 -2.42 -9.79 -14.73
CA GLY A 164 -2.12 -11.21 -14.94
C GLY A 164 -3.00 -12.16 -14.12
N GLN A 165 -2.38 -13.16 -13.52
CA GLN A 165 -3.06 -14.23 -12.77
C GLN A 165 -3.29 -13.92 -11.28
N GLN A 166 -3.14 -12.66 -10.84
CA GLN A 166 -3.35 -12.29 -9.43
C GLN A 166 -4.78 -12.63 -8.95
N ASN A 167 -5.80 -12.43 -9.78
CA ASN A 167 -7.18 -12.82 -9.45
C ASN A 167 -7.32 -14.33 -9.17
N LEU A 168 -6.62 -15.15 -9.96
CA LEU A 168 -6.61 -16.61 -9.79
C LEU A 168 -5.85 -16.99 -8.51
N LEU A 169 -4.68 -16.40 -8.25
CA LEU A 169 -3.92 -16.62 -7.03
C LEU A 169 -4.76 -16.33 -5.78
N VAL A 170 -5.44 -15.18 -5.75
CA VAL A 170 -6.31 -14.80 -4.63
C VAL A 170 -7.42 -15.82 -4.43
N SER A 171 -8.06 -16.27 -5.52
CA SER A 171 -9.17 -17.23 -5.45
C SER A 171 -8.71 -18.60 -4.95
N GLU A 172 -7.59 -19.10 -5.47
CA GLU A 172 -7.02 -20.39 -5.09
C GLU A 172 -6.50 -20.42 -3.65
N VAL A 173 -5.78 -19.37 -3.25
CA VAL A 173 -5.31 -19.21 -1.87
C VAL A 173 -6.49 -19.09 -0.91
N ALA A 174 -7.52 -18.31 -1.28
CA ALA A 174 -8.70 -18.16 -0.43
C ALA A 174 -9.45 -19.49 -0.22
N TYR A 175 -9.49 -20.35 -1.24
CA TYR A 175 -10.08 -21.68 -1.11
C TYR A 175 -9.26 -22.62 -0.22
N ALA A 176 -7.92 -22.58 -0.34
CA ALA A 176 -7.01 -23.39 0.46
C ALA A 176 -6.86 -22.90 1.92
N ALA A 177 -7.16 -21.63 2.19
CA ALA A 177 -6.98 -21.02 3.50
C ALA A 177 -7.84 -21.66 4.59
N ARG A 178 -7.19 -21.94 5.72
CA ARG A 178 -7.86 -22.42 6.94
C ARG A 178 -8.61 -21.28 7.65
N GLY A 179 -7.96 -20.12 7.76
CA GLY A 179 -8.44 -18.95 8.50
C GLY A 179 -9.02 -17.82 7.63
N PRO A 180 -9.25 -16.64 8.22
CA PRO A 180 -9.68 -15.46 7.47
C PRO A 180 -8.63 -15.03 6.45
N VAL A 181 -9.12 -14.53 5.31
CA VAL A 181 -8.28 -14.04 4.21
C VAL A 181 -8.52 -12.55 4.03
N ILE A 182 -7.45 -11.78 4.21
CA ILE A 182 -7.43 -10.34 4.07
C ILE A 182 -6.75 -9.98 2.77
N LEU A 183 -7.49 -9.38 1.84
CA LEU A 183 -6.95 -8.86 0.59
C LEU A 183 -6.55 -7.39 0.76
N VAL A 184 -5.28 -7.10 0.52
CA VAL A 184 -4.69 -5.77 0.51
C VAL A 184 -4.38 -5.41 -0.94
N VAL A 185 -4.99 -4.33 -1.44
CA VAL A 185 -4.79 -3.83 -2.80
C VAL A 185 -3.89 -2.59 -2.73
N MET A 186 -2.66 -2.74 -3.22
CA MET A 186 -1.67 -1.68 -3.37
C MET A 186 -1.65 -1.20 -4.83
N SER A 187 -2.31 -0.08 -5.09
CA SER A 187 -2.40 0.51 -6.43
C SER A 187 -2.64 2.01 -6.33
N GLY A 188 -2.18 2.78 -7.31
CA GLY A 188 -2.57 4.17 -7.46
C GLY A 188 -3.98 4.28 -8.03
N GLY A 189 -4.24 3.58 -9.13
CA GLY A 189 -5.54 3.51 -9.77
C GLY A 189 -6.53 2.58 -9.07
N GLY A 190 -7.82 2.76 -9.37
CA GLY A 190 -8.87 1.83 -8.94
C GLY A 190 -8.72 0.45 -9.59
N ILE A 191 -9.00 -0.61 -8.81
CA ILE A 191 -8.95 -2.01 -9.25
C ILE A 191 -10.33 -2.65 -9.07
N ASP A 192 -10.79 -3.43 -10.04
CA ASP A 192 -12.00 -4.24 -9.88
C ASP A 192 -11.73 -5.41 -8.91
N VAL A 193 -12.38 -5.36 -7.76
CA VAL A 193 -12.30 -6.38 -6.70
C VAL A 193 -13.59 -7.18 -6.56
N SER A 194 -14.48 -7.13 -7.57
CA SER A 194 -15.78 -7.80 -7.54
C SER A 194 -15.65 -9.32 -7.35
N PHE A 195 -14.61 -9.94 -7.94
CA PHE A 195 -14.31 -11.37 -7.80
C PHE A 195 -14.03 -11.77 -6.33
N ALA A 196 -13.32 -10.92 -5.58
CA ALA A 196 -12.97 -11.15 -4.18
C ALA A 196 -14.11 -10.75 -3.24
N LYS A 197 -14.87 -9.72 -3.61
CA LYS A 197 -16.01 -9.23 -2.82
C LYS A 197 -17.04 -10.32 -2.56
N CYS A 198 -17.40 -11.10 -3.57
CA CYS A 198 -18.40 -12.16 -3.45
C CYS A 198 -17.85 -13.51 -2.98
N ASN A 199 -16.54 -13.62 -2.83
CA ASN A 199 -15.94 -14.80 -2.23
C ASN A 199 -16.15 -14.79 -0.70
N PRO A 200 -16.81 -15.80 -0.10
CA PRO A 200 -17.07 -15.85 1.34
C PRO A 200 -15.80 -16.07 2.16
N LYS A 201 -14.73 -16.62 1.58
CA LYS A 201 -13.44 -16.84 2.24
C LYS A 201 -12.60 -15.56 2.35
N VAL A 202 -12.78 -14.61 1.43
CA VAL A 202 -12.15 -13.29 1.52
C VAL A 202 -12.94 -12.45 2.51
N THR A 203 -12.52 -12.43 3.76
CA THR A 203 -13.27 -11.83 4.87
C THR A 203 -13.06 -10.33 4.97
N SER A 204 -11.92 -9.81 4.51
CA SER A 204 -11.64 -8.37 4.50
C SER A 204 -10.95 -7.93 3.21
N ILE A 205 -11.25 -6.73 2.73
CA ILE A 205 -10.60 -6.10 1.57
C ILE A 205 -10.25 -4.67 1.97
N MET A 206 -9.01 -4.24 1.72
CA MET A 206 -8.59 -2.87 1.93
C MET A 206 -7.74 -2.36 0.76
N TRP A 207 -7.87 -1.07 0.46
CA TRP A 207 -7.03 -0.35 -0.48
C TRP A 207 -6.05 0.52 0.29
N VAL A 208 -4.77 0.43 -0.06
CA VAL A 208 -3.67 1.12 0.66
C VAL A 208 -2.99 2.20 -0.17
N GLY A 209 -3.46 2.45 -1.40
CA GLY A 209 -2.81 3.37 -2.30
C GLY A 209 -1.36 2.97 -2.58
N LEU A 210 -0.49 3.98 -2.61
CA LEU A 210 0.97 3.85 -2.59
C LEU A 210 1.46 4.41 -1.24
N PRO A 211 1.60 3.57 -0.20
CA PRO A 211 1.60 4.02 1.20
C PRO A 211 2.95 4.58 1.69
N GLY A 212 3.90 4.79 0.78
CA GLY A 212 5.20 5.39 1.06
C GLY A 212 6.10 4.55 1.97
N GLN A 213 7.08 5.22 2.58
CA GLN A 213 8.17 4.57 3.32
C GLN A 213 7.75 3.75 4.54
N GLU A 214 6.65 4.14 5.20
CA GLU A 214 6.15 3.48 6.42
C GLU A 214 4.84 2.72 6.17
N GLY A 215 4.57 2.37 4.91
CA GLY A 215 3.32 1.75 4.51
C GLY A 215 3.05 0.40 5.16
N GLY A 216 4.08 -0.44 5.32
CA GLY A 216 3.93 -1.71 6.03
C GLY A 216 3.63 -1.55 7.52
N GLY A 217 4.22 -0.53 8.16
CA GLY A 217 3.93 -0.21 9.56
C GLY A 217 2.49 0.28 9.75
N ALA A 218 2.01 1.13 8.84
CA ALA A 218 0.62 1.60 8.83
C ALA A 218 -0.38 0.46 8.56
N LEU A 219 -0.06 -0.43 7.60
CA LEU A 219 -0.86 -1.62 7.31
C LEU A 219 -1.00 -2.53 8.54
N ALA A 220 0.11 -2.80 9.22
CA ALA A 220 0.10 -3.60 10.44
C ALA A 220 -0.73 -2.94 11.55
N ASP A 221 -0.68 -1.62 11.70
CA ASP A 221 -1.50 -0.92 12.69
C ASP A 221 -3.00 -1.10 12.44
N VAL A 222 -3.43 -1.10 11.18
CA VAL A 222 -4.83 -1.34 10.81
C VAL A 222 -5.22 -2.80 11.02
N ILE A 223 -4.41 -3.75 10.52
CA ILE A 223 -4.70 -5.18 10.61
C ILE A 223 -4.78 -5.65 12.07
N PHE A 224 -3.90 -5.14 12.94
CA PHE A 224 -3.86 -5.52 14.37
C PHE A 224 -4.62 -4.55 15.28
N GLY A 225 -5.44 -3.64 14.73
CA GLY A 225 -6.35 -2.79 15.51
C GLY A 225 -5.68 -1.69 16.35
N ARG A 226 -4.43 -1.35 16.07
CA ARG A 226 -3.74 -0.18 16.67
C ARG A 226 -4.22 1.15 16.07
N TYR A 227 -4.87 1.10 14.89
CA TYR A 227 -5.47 2.25 14.23
C TYR A 227 -6.77 1.86 13.50
N ASN A 228 -7.77 2.76 13.48
CA ASN A 228 -9.04 2.55 12.80
C ASN A 228 -9.06 3.29 11.44
N PRO A 229 -9.16 2.60 10.29
CA PRO A 229 -8.99 3.19 8.96
C PRO A 229 -10.08 4.19 8.55
N GLY A 230 -9.74 5.07 7.59
CA GLY A 230 -10.60 6.14 7.06
C GLY A 230 -11.52 5.72 5.91
N THR A 231 -12.10 6.72 5.23
CA THR A 231 -12.98 6.56 4.03
C THR A 231 -12.28 7.07 2.76
N LEU A 232 -12.68 6.57 1.58
CA LEU A 232 -12.02 6.82 0.27
C LEU A 232 -11.94 8.33 -0.12
N PRO A 233 -10.79 8.83 -0.62
CA PRO A 233 -10.60 10.25 -0.96
C PRO A 233 -10.99 10.67 -2.40
N THR A 234 -11.35 9.75 -3.30
CA THR A 234 -11.76 10.11 -4.67
C THR A 234 -13.28 10.28 -4.80
N PRO A 235 -13.76 11.30 -5.55
CA PRO A 235 -15.18 11.55 -5.72
C PRO A 235 -15.74 10.61 -6.79
N THR A 236 -15.98 9.35 -6.44
CA THR A 236 -17.18 8.69 -6.98
C THR A 236 -18.31 9.04 -6.03
N ASN A 237 -19.26 9.81 -6.57
CA ASN A 237 -20.45 10.31 -5.90
C ASN A 237 -21.40 9.15 -5.57
N SER A 238 -20.95 8.26 -4.70
CA SER A 238 -21.73 7.14 -4.23
C SER A 238 -21.17 6.62 -2.93
N ILE A 239 -21.99 6.81 -1.90
CA ILE A 239 -22.08 6.00 -0.72
C ILE A 239 -22.27 4.54 -1.17
N TYR A 240 -21.19 3.86 -1.51
CA TYR A 240 -21.13 2.42 -1.62
C TYR A 240 -20.00 1.96 -0.71
N LYS A 241 -20.29 1.86 0.60
CA LYS A 241 -19.78 0.69 1.33
C LYS A 241 -19.98 -0.50 0.39
N LEU A 242 -18.97 -1.34 0.16
CA LEU A 242 -19.14 -2.51 -0.71
C LEU A 242 -20.37 -3.36 -0.31
N ASN A 243 -20.89 -3.21 0.92
CA ASN A 243 -22.16 -3.76 1.37
C ASN A 243 -23.39 -3.55 0.45
N ASN A 244 -23.39 -2.59 -0.49
CA ASN A 244 -24.56 -2.29 -1.34
C ASN A 244 -24.53 -2.87 -2.77
N ILE A 245 -23.45 -3.52 -3.20
CA ILE A 245 -23.47 -4.27 -4.47
C ILE A 245 -23.76 -5.72 -4.11
N ARG A 246 -24.89 -6.25 -4.59
CA ARG A 246 -25.27 -7.64 -4.39
C ARG A 246 -24.23 -8.55 -5.04
N CYS A 247 -23.83 -9.56 -4.28
CA CYS A 247 -23.64 -10.89 -4.83
C CYS A 247 -25.05 -11.45 -5.09
#